data_AF-A0AA88HYA7-F1
#
_entry.id   AF-A0AA88HYA7-F1
#
_cell.length_a   1.000
_cell.length_b   1.000
_cell.length_c   1.000
_cell.angle_alpha   90.00
_cell.angle_beta   90.00
_cell.angle_gamma   90.00
#
_symmetry.space_group_name_H-M   'P 1'
#
loop_
_entity.id
_entity.type
_entity.pdbx_description
1 polymer ?
#
loop_
_entity_poly.entity_id
_entity_poly.type
_entity_poly.pdbx_seq_one_letter_code
_entity_poly.pdbx_strand_id
1 'polypeptide(L)'
;MGNNTDEAAALRFLVDYDKKASVVCNFVMSSQWNYNTNITDVNRQQMQEAQLEYAKFQKEVWKLATSFAWKNFRDSSIRRQFKVLSVLGRAALEDDKLSELQKLLGEMRDSYAQTKICDYKIEKPKRSDCNLPLEPDLTRIMSKSRDFDELLFTWKAWHDASGQPIREKFNRYVELSNEAASLNGFKDHGDYWRSAYDTPDFEEQLENLWYSLRPLYHQLHAYVRRKLVQEYGEDKIDPEGPIPAHLL
;
A
#
# COMPACT_ATOMS: atom_id res chain seq x y z
N MET A 1 7.00 -25.16 12.65
CA MET A 1 6.28 -24.87 13.92
C MET A 1 6.97 -25.61 15.04
N GLY A 2 7.08 -24.99 16.20
CA GLY A 2 7.64 -25.64 17.38
C GLY A 2 6.69 -26.66 18.02
N ASN A 3 7.19 -27.33 19.04
CA ASN A 3 6.56 -28.48 19.69
C ASN A 3 6.08 -28.18 21.13
N ASN A 4 6.23 -26.95 21.62
CA ASN A 4 5.83 -26.60 22.98
C ASN A 4 4.31 -26.47 23.09
N THR A 5 3.68 -27.38 23.85
CA THR A 5 2.22 -27.42 24.06
C THR A 5 1.78 -26.81 25.40
N ASP A 6 2.68 -26.19 26.17
CA ASP A 6 2.35 -25.58 27.47
C ASP A 6 1.57 -24.26 27.29
N GLU A 7 0.25 -24.37 27.39
CA GLU A 7 -0.69 -23.25 27.24
C GLU A 7 -0.60 -22.25 28.41
N ALA A 8 -0.17 -22.69 29.61
CA ALA A 8 0.02 -21.79 30.76
C ALA A 8 1.31 -20.96 30.62
N ALA A 9 2.37 -21.54 30.04
CA ALA A 9 3.54 -20.78 29.61
C ALA A 9 3.20 -19.81 28.47
N ALA A 10 2.38 -20.24 27.52
CA ALA A 10 1.92 -19.39 26.41
C ALA A 10 1.15 -18.16 26.91
N LEU A 11 0.24 -18.33 27.89
CA LEU A 11 -0.48 -17.22 28.50
C LEU A 11 0.46 -16.24 29.22
N ARG A 12 1.43 -16.74 30.00
CA ARG A 12 2.43 -15.91 30.68
C ARG A 12 3.26 -15.10 29.67
N PHE A 13 3.67 -15.74 28.57
CA PHE A 13 4.35 -15.07 27.46
C PHE A 13 3.50 -13.93 26.88
N LEU A 14 2.20 -14.14 26.63
CA LEU A 14 1.32 -13.10 26.11
C LEU A 14 1.18 -11.91 27.06
N VAL A 15 1.05 -12.15 28.37
CA VAL A 15 0.97 -11.09 29.38
C VAL A 15 2.27 -10.27 29.44
N ASP A 16 3.42 -10.92 29.37
CA ASP A 16 4.71 -10.23 29.36
C ASP A 16 4.95 -9.49 28.02
N TYR A 17 4.53 -10.09 26.91
CA TYR A 17 4.54 -9.46 25.60
C TYR A 17 3.73 -8.19 25.58
N ASP A 18 2.48 -8.21 26.06
CA ASP A 18 1.58 -7.06 26.06
C ASP A 18 2.20 -5.84 26.80
N LYS A 19 2.78 -6.09 27.98
CA LYS A 19 3.48 -5.04 28.76
C LYS A 19 4.68 -4.47 28.01
N LYS A 20 5.53 -5.32 27.44
CA LYS A 20 6.74 -4.88 26.72
C LYS A 20 6.38 -4.18 25.41
N ALA A 21 5.48 -4.78 24.64
CA ALA A 21 5.02 -4.25 23.36
C ALA A 21 4.38 -2.87 23.54
N SER A 22 3.59 -2.66 24.59
CA SER A 22 2.99 -1.35 24.88
C SER A 22 4.03 -0.24 25.02
N VAL A 23 5.14 -0.51 25.72
CA VAL A 23 6.24 0.45 25.91
C VAL A 23 6.98 0.71 24.59
N VAL A 24 7.35 -0.36 23.87
CA VAL A 24 8.10 -0.24 22.61
C VAL A 24 7.25 0.46 21.54
N CYS A 25 5.98 0.07 21.40
CA CYS A 25 5.04 0.69 20.46
C CYS A 25 4.84 2.17 20.78
N ASN A 26 4.67 2.54 22.05
CA ASN A 26 4.55 3.95 22.44
C ASN A 26 5.78 4.76 22.03
N PHE A 27 6.98 4.27 22.33
CA PHE A 27 8.22 4.93 21.96
C PHE A 27 8.33 5.15 20.44
N VAL A 28 8.05 4.12 19.64
CA VAL A 28 8.12 4.20 18.17
C VAL A 28 7.09 5.17 17.61
N MET A 29 5.85 5.11 18.09
CA MET A 29 4.78 6.02 17.66
C MET A 29 5.09 7.47 18.04
N SER A 30 5.66 7.71 19.22
CA SER A 30 6.10 9.06 19.64
C SER A 30 7.24 9.59 18.77
N SER A 31 8.26 8.78 18.46
CA SER A 31 9.34 9.20 17.56
C SER A 31 8.83 9.49 16.14
N GLN A 32 7.91 8.67 15.62
CA GLN A 32 7.28 8.90 14.33
C GLN A 32 6.41 10.17 14.31
N TRP A 33 5.63 10.41 15.38
CA TRP A 33 4.83 11.63 15.54
C TRP A 33 5.70 12.89 15.57
N ASN A 34 6.80 12.88 16.31
CA ASN A 34 7.72 14.01 16.41
C ASN A 34 8.34 14.35 15.05
N TYR A 35 8.71 13.35 14.26
CA TYR A 35 9.19 13.58 12.89
C TYR A 35 8.09 14.13 11.98
N ASN A 36 6.90 13.53 12.00
CA ASN A 36 5.78 13.94 11.15
C ASN A 36 5.29 15.37 11.45
N THR A 37 5.39 15.82 12.71
CA THR A 37 4.99 17.18 13.13
C THR A 37 6.15 18.18 13.11
N ASN A 38 7.40 17.72 13.06
CA ASN A 38 8.60 18.55 12.97
C ASN A 38 9.69 17.85 12.14
N ILE A 39 9.69 18.12 10.83
CA ILE A 39 10.56 17.46 9.85
C ILE A 39 11.98 18.04 9.93
N THR A 40 12.83 17.37 10.69
CA THR A 40 14.28 17.65 10.81
C THR A 40 15.09 16.38 10.64
N ASP A 41 16.37 16.49 10.28
CA ASP A 41 17.24 15.33 10.14
C ASP A 41 17.47 14.58 11.46
N VAL A 42 17.51 15.31 12.58
CA VAL A 42 17.61 14.73 13.92
C VAL A 42 16.38 13.86 14.23
N ASN A 43 15.17 14.38 14.00
CA ASN A 43 13.94 13.63 14.23
C ASN A 43 13.80 12.45 13.24
N ARG A 44 14.29 12.61 12.00
CA ARG A 44 14.33 11.52 11.01
C ARG A 44 15.19 10.36 11.51
N GLN A 45 16.40 10.66 12.01
CA GLN A 45 17.31 9.65 12.51
C GLN A 45 16.72 8.93 13.74
N GLN A 46 16.17 9.68 14.71
CA GLN A 46 15.53 9.10 15.89
C GLN A 46 14.35 8.19 15.54
N MET A 47 13.53 8.58 14.55
CA MET A 47 12.44 7.75 14.05
C MET A 47 12.97 6.45 13.43
N GLN A 48 14.02 6.52 12.60
CA GLN A 48 14.61 5.34 11.96
C GLN A 48 15.21 4.37 12.99
N GLU A 49 15.95 4.89 13.98
CA GLU A 49 16.50 4.09 15.08
C GLU A 49 15.39 3.39 15.88
N ALA A 50 14.31 4.11 16.22
CA ALA A 50 13.16 3.52 16.91
C ALA A 50 12.49 2.40 16.08
N GLN A 51 12.34 2.59 14.77
CA GLN A 51 11.81 1.56 13.86
C GLN A 51 12.70 0.31 13.80
N LEU A 52 14.03 0.47 13.82
CA LEU A 52 14.96 -0.65 13.86
C LEU A 52 14.84 -1.45 15.17
N GLU A 53 14.74 -0.76 16.31
CA GLU A 53 14.53 -1.42 17.61
C GLU A 53 13.20 -2.18 17.67
N TYR A 54 12.13 -1.61 17.11
CA TYR A 54 10.85 -2.31 17.00
C TYR A 54 10.93 -3.55 16.12
N ALA A 55 11.62 -3.46 14.98
CA ALA A 55 11.80 -4.62 14.09
C ALA A 55 12.57 -5.76 14.78
N LYS A 56 13.62 -5.44 15.58
CA LYS A 56 14.34 -6.44 16.39
C LYS A 56 13.40 -7.09 17.41
N PHE A 57 12.65 -6.28 18.15
CA PHE A 57 11.66 -6.77 19.13
C PHE A 57 10.63 -7.71 18.48
N GLN A 58 10.07 -7.34 17.32
CA GLN A 58 9.14 -8.20 16.58
C GLN A 58 9.77 -9.55 16.17
N LYS A 59 11.03 -9.56 15.71
CA LYS A 59 11.74 -10.79 15.33
C LYS A 59 11.96 -11.71 16.54
N GLU A 60 12.26 -11.16 17.72
CA GLU A 60 12.38 -11.93 18.97
C GLU A 60 11.04 -12.52 19.42
N VAL A 61 9.99 -11.70 19.41
CA VAL A 61 8.63 -12.13 19.75
C VAL A 61 8.16 -13.25 18.82
N TRP A 62 8.41 -13.10 17.51
CA TRP A 62 8.07 -14.12 16.52
C TRP A 62 8.79 -15.45 16.77
N LYS A 63 10.10 -15.43 17.09
CA LYS A 63 10.86 -16.65 17.43
C LYS A 63 10.24 -17.38 18.62
N LEU A 64 9.86 -16.63 19.66
CA LEU A 64 9.21 -17.20 20.84
C LEU A 64 7.82 -17.73 20.49
N ALA A 65 6.98 -16.95 19.81
CA ALA A 65 5.62 -17.33 19.44
C ALA A 65 5.59 -18.59 18.56
N THR A 66 6.51 -18.72 17.60
CA THR A 66 6.59 -19.86 16.69
C THR A 66 7.20 -21.13 17.31
N SER A 67 7.81 -21.03 18.50
CA SER A 67 8.28 -22.18 19.29
C SER A 67 7.14 -22.99 19.92
N PHE A 68 5.97 -22.37 20.07
CA PHE A 68 4.77 -23.03 20.58
C PHE A 68 4.01 -23.76 19.47
N ALA A 69 3.43 -24.91 19.81
CA ALA A 69 2.46 -25.65 19.00
C ALA A 69 1.07 -24.99 19.10
N TRP A 70 1.02 -23.67 18.88
CA TRP A 70 -0.12 -22.81 19.25
C TRP A 70 -1.42 -23.13 18.51
N LYS A 71 -1.34 -23.77 17.34
CA LYS A 71 -2.52 -24.26 16.60
C LYS A 71 -3.32 -25.29 17.40
N ASN A 72 -2.69 -26.00 18.34
CA ASN A 72 -3.31 -27.04 19.16
C ASN A 72 -3.85 -26.52 20.50
N PHE A 73 -3.67 -25.22 20.81
CA PHE A 73 -4.19 -24.63 22.05
C PHE A 73 -5.71 -24.68 22.08
N ARG A 74 -6.25 -24.93 23.28
CA ARG A 74 -7.69 -25.08 23.47
C ARG A 74 -8.38 -23.71 23.46
N ASP A 75 -7.77 -22.73 24.12
CA ASP A 75 -8.28 -21.36 24.18
C ASP A 75 -8.15 -20.67 22.82
N SER A 76 -9.31 -20.28 22.26
CA SER A 76 -9.38 -19.59 20.97
C SER A 76 -8.77 -18.20 20.98
N SER A 77 -8.80 -17.49 22.12
CA SER A 77 -8.20 -16.16 22.29
C SER A 77 -6.68 -16.25 22.27
N ILE A 78 -6.10 -17.19 23.03
CA ILE A 78 -4.65 -17.45 23.01
C ILE A 78 -4.22 -17.84 21.59
N ARG A 79 -4.93 -18.79 20.96
CA ARG A 79 -4.65 -19.23 19.59
C ARG A 79 -4.71 -18.07 18.58
N ARG A 80 -5.67 -17.14 18.72
CA ARG A 80 -5.79 -15.95 17.86
C ARG A 80 -4.62 -14.99 18.04
N GLN A 81 -4.19 -14.72 19.27
CA GLN A 81 -3.04 -13.85 19.54
C GLN A 81 -1.76 -14.45 18.95
N PHE A 82 -1.53 -15.76 19.14
CA PHE A 82 -0.40 -16.45 18.54
C PHE A 82 -0.45 -16.49 17.01
N LYS A 83 -1.64 -16.62 16.40
CA LYS A 83 -1.81 -16.50 14.94
C LYS A 83 -1.20 -15.19 14.44
N VAL A 84 -1.51 -14.06 15.09
CA VAL A 84 -0.95 -12.74 14.73
C VAL A 84 0.56 -12.68 14.97
N LEU A 85 1.04 -13.09 16.15
CA LEU A 85 2.47 -13.03 16.49
C LEU A 85 3.35 -13.98 15.67
N SER A 86 2.75 -15.01 15.05
CA SER A 86 3.46 -15.96 14.19
C SER A 86 3.72 -15.45 12.77
N VAL A 87 3.19 -14.28 12.42
CA VAL A 87 3.39 -13.65 11.11
C VAL A 87 4.43 -12.53 11.26
N LEU A 88 5.60 -12.76 10.69
CA LEU A 88 6.74 -11.83 10.71
C LEU A 88 6.64 -10.78 9.58
N GLY A 89 5.78 -11.02 8.58
CA GLY A 89 5.61 -10.14 7.43
C GLY A 89 6.87 -10.07 6.57
N ARG A 90 7.24 -8.87 6.11
CA ARG A 90 8.41 -8.67 5.22
C ARG A 90 9.74 -9.07 5.87
N ALA A 91 9.83 -9.03 7.20
CA ALA A 91 11.03 -9.42 7.93
C ALA A 91 11.29 -10.94 7.94
N ALA A 92 10.41 -11.74 7.32
CA ALA A 92 10.66 -13.14 7.03
C ALA A 92 11.68 -13.37 5.91
N LEU A 93 11.92 -12.37 5.05
CA LEU A 93 12.98 -12.41 4.05
C LEU A 93 14.37 -12.45 4.70
N GLU A 94 15.32 -13.03 3.98
CA GLU A 94 16.76 -12.89 4.27
C GLU A 94 17.17 -11.41 4.28
N ASP A 95 18.19 -11.05 5.07
CA ASP A 95 18.54 -9.65 5.35
C ASP A 95 18.91 -8.86 4.06
N ASP A 96 19.52 -9.52 3.06
CA ASP A 96 19.86 -8.93 1.76
C ASP A 96 18.60 -8.60 0.94
N LYS A 97 17.67 -9.55 0.85
CA LYS A 97 16.37 -9.38 0.16
C LYS A 97 15.46 -8.38 0.88
N LEU A 98 15.49 -8.36 2.21
CA LEU A 98 14.77 -7.37 3.01
C LEU A 98 15.30 -5.96 2.72
N SER A 99 16.63 -5.80 2.66
CA SER A 99 17.26 -4.53 2.31
C SER A 99 16.92 -4.11 0.87
N GLU A 100 16.96 -5.06 -0.08
CA GLU A 100 16.54 -4.83 -1.47
C GLU A 100 15.08 -4.33 -1.54
N LEU A 101 14.16 -5.01 -0.84
CA LEU A 101 12.75 -4.63 -0.79
C LEU A 101 12.55 -3.23 -0.22
N GLN A 102 13.24 -2.88 0.88
CA GLN A 102 13.17 -1.55 1.48
C GLN A 102 13.70 -0.48 0.53
N LYS A 103 14.80 -0.76 -0.16
CA LYS A 103 15.37 0.14 -1.17
C LYS A 103 14.40 0.37 -2.32
N LEU A 104 13.83 -0.69 -2.89
CA LEU A 104 12.83 -0.60 -3.98
C LEU A 104 11.62 0.25 -3.59
N LEU A 105 11.10 0.04 -2.37
CA LEU A 105 9.98 0.84 -1.85
C LEU A 105 10.33 2.32 -1.72
N GLY A 106 11.53 2.63 -1.21
CA GLY A 106 12.02 4.01 -1.13
C GLY A 106 12.14 4.65 -2.51
N GLU A 107 12.80 3.97 -3.46
CA GLU A 107 12.98 4.46 -4.82
C GLU A 107 11.66 4.67 -5.57
N MET A 108 10.69 3.75 -5.43
CA MET A 108 9.37 3.92 -6.04
C MET A 108 8.60 5.10 -5.44
N ARG A 109 8.65 5.27 -4.11
CA ARG A 109 8.03 6.40 -3.42
C ARG A 109 8.65 7.74 -3.86
N ASP A 110 9.98 7.81 -3.90
CA ASP A 110 10.71 9.02 -4.29
C ASP A 110 10.47 9.36 -5.75
N SER A 111 10.49 8.36 -6.65
CA SER A 111 10.17 8.53 -8.06
C SER A 111 8.77 9.15 -8.24
N TYR A 112 7.77 8.63 -7.53
CA TYR A 112 6.41 9.18 -7.60
C TYR A 112 6.35 10.62 -7.06
N ALA A 113 6.93 10.88 -5.89
CA ALA A 113 6.87 12.18 -5.23
C ALA A 113 7.63 13.30 -5.97
N GLN A 114 8.71 12.95 -6.68
CA GLN A 114 9.55 13.92 -7.41
C GLN A 114 9.13 14.07 -8.87
N THR A 115 8.18 13.28 -9.37
CA THR A 115 7.75 13.38 -10.76
C THR A 115 7.11 14.73 -11.03
N LYS A 116 7.53 15.35 -12.14
CA LYS A 116 6.98 16.59 -12.66
C LYS A 116 6.82 16.47 -14.17
N ILE A 117 5.82 17.14 -14.71
CA ILE A 117 5.60 17.21 -16.16
C ILE A 117 5.68 18.66 -16.64
N CYS A 118 5.73 18.82 -17.96
CA CYS A 118 5.70 20.13 -18.61
C CYS A 118 4.25 20.62 -18.73
N ASP A 119 4.07 21.93 -18.83
CA ASP A 119 2.76 22.52 -19.12
C ASP A 119 2.40 22.27 -20.59
N TYR A 120 1.16 21.85 -20.84
CA TYR A 120 0.59 21.62 -22.17
C TYR A 120 0.74 22.85 -23.09
N LYS A 121 0.68 24.06 -22.52
CA LYS A 121 0.69 25.33 -23.26
C LYS A 121 2.06 25.74 -23.77
N ILE A 122 3.13 25.06 -23.36
CA ILE A 122 4.49 25.39 -23.77
C ILE A 122 4.84 24.60 -25.03
N GLU A 123 4.83 25.27 -26.18
CA GLU A 123 5.32 24.69 -27.44
C GLU A 123 6.85 24.56 -27.38
N LYS A 124 7.34 23.32 -27.17
CA LYS A 124 8.77 22.93 -27.01
C LYS A 124 9.37 23.32 -25.65
N PRO A 125 8.93 22.65 -24.57
CA PRO A 125 9.46 22.92 -23.24
C PRO A 125 10.93 22.52 -23.13
N LYS A 126 11.73 23.37 -22.48
CA LYS A 126 13.04 22.95 -21.96
C LYS A 126 12.81 22.16 -20.69
N ARG A 127 13.78 21.33 -20.29
CA ARG A 127 13.69 20.54 -19.05
C ARG A 127 13.47 21.42 -17.80
N SER A 128 13.97 22.65 -17.80
CA SER A 128 13.74 23.64 -16.74
C SER A 128 12.28 24.08 -16.60
N ASP A 129 11.51 23.96 -17.69
CA ASP A 129 10.12 24.45 -17.77
C ASP A 129 9.14 23.38 -17.27
N CYS A 130 9.61 22.14 -17.10
CA CYS A 130 8.83 20.99 -16.66
C CYS A 130 8.80 20.90 -15.13
N ASN A 131 8.01 21.77 -14.53
CA ASN A 131 7.95 21.92 -13.08
C ASN A 131 6.53 21.76 -12.50
N LEU A 132 5.62 21.06 -13.19
CA LEU A 132 4.27 20.78 -12.66
C LEU A 132 4.27 19.47 -11.85
N PRO A 133 4.24 19.52 -10.51
CA PRO A 133 4.05 18.34 -9.67
C PRO A 133 2.59 17.87 -9.67
N LEU A 134 2.36 16.61 -9.26
CA LEU A 134 1.01 16.08 -9.07
C LEU A 134 0.13 16.99 -8.21
N GLU A 135 0.65 17.34 -7.03
CA GLU A 135 -0.02 18.22 -6.07
C GLU A 135 0.73 19.57 -5.96
N PRO A 136 0.03 20.72 -6.05
CA PRO A 136 -1.40 20.86 -6.33
C PRO A 136 -1.72 20.94 -7.85
N ASP A 137 -0.72 21.01 -8.73
CA ASP A 137 -0.90 21.49 -10.09
C ASP A 137 -1.68 20.55 -11.00
N LEU A 138 -1.26 19.28 -11.12
CA LEU A 138 -1.98 18.34 -11.98
C LEU A 138 -3.37 18.02 -11.42
N THR A 139 -3.50 17.89 -10.10
CA THR A 139 -4.80 17.71 -9.43
C THR A 139 -5.74 18.90 -9.73
N ARG A 140 -5.22 20.13 -9.76
CA ARG A 140 -5.99 21.31 -10.15
C ARG A 140 -6.36 21.29 -11.64
N ILE A 141 -5.45 20.91 -12.53
CA ILE A 141 -5.73 20.81 -13.97
C ILE A 141 -6.81 19.75 -14.23
N MET A 142 -6.63 18.52 -13.74
CA MET A 142 -7.57 17.42 -13.93
C MET A 142 -8.97 17.72 -13.35
N SER A 143 -9.04 18.47 -12.25
CA SER A 143 -10.34 18.82 -11.62
C SER A 143 -11.05 20.03 -12.26
N LYS A 144 -10.30 21.00 -12.79
CA LYS A 144 -10.86 22.30 -13.23
C LYS A 144 -10.86 22.51 -14.74
N SER A 145 -9.92 21.92 -15.48
CA SER A 145 -9.89 22.08 -16.93
C SER A 145 -11.10 21.43 -17.59
N ARG A 146 -11.53 22.01 -18.70
CA ARG A 146 -12.55 21.48 -19.62
C ARG A 146 -12.00 21.43 -21.06
N ASP A 147 -10.69 21.60 -21.22
CA ASP A 147 -10.01 21.41 -22.48
C ASP A 147 -9.64 19.92 -22.60
N PHE A 148 -10.22 19.24 -23.59
CA PHE A 148 -10.01 17.82 -23.82
C PHE A 148 -8.53 17.50 -24.04
N ASP A 149 -7.82 18.32 -24.84
CA ASP A 149 -6.44 18.04 -25.22
C ASP A 149 -5.47 18.35 -24.07
N GLU A 150 -5.77 19.37 -23.24
CA GLU A 150 -5.03 19.64 -21.99
C GLU A 150 -5.16 18.46 -21.01
N LEU A 151 -6.38 17.97 -20.79
CA LEU A 151 -6.64 16.82 -19.90
C LEU A 151 -5.97 15.55 -20.41
N LEU A 152 -6.07 15.25 -21.71
CA LEU A 152 -5.43 14.09 -22.32
C LEU A 152 -3.91 14.17 -22.21
N PHE A 153 -3.33 15.33 -22.51
CA PHE A 153 -1.89 15.55 -22.39
C PHE A 153 -1.43 15.36 -20.95
N THR A 154 -2.09 16.01 -19.98
CA THR A 154 -1.72 15.92 -18.56
C THR A 154 -1.81 14.48 -18.05
N TRP A 155 -2.91 13.77 -18.35
CA TRP A 155 -3.07 12.38 -17.95
C TRP A 155 -1.97 11.49 -18.53
N LYS A 156 -1.68 11.61 -19.83
CA LYS A 156 -0.67 10.79 -20.50
C LYS A 156 0.74 11.11 -20.02
N ALA A 157 1.10 12.40 -19.99
CA ALA A 157 2.43 12.85 -19.57
C ALA A 157 2.74 12.41 -18.13
N TRP A 158 1.74 12.44 -17.24
CA TRP A 158 1.91 11.93 -15.88
C TRP A 158 2.19 10.42 -15.85
N HIS A 159 1.42 9.60 -16.58
CA HIS A 159 1.63 8.15 -16.63
C HIS A 159 2.95 7.77 -17.29
N ASP A 160 3.36 8.49 -18.33
CA ASP A 160 4.66 8.29 -18.99
C ASP A 160 5.82 8.62 -18.03
N ALA A 161 5.73 9.74 -17.32
CA ALA A 161 6.80 10.19 -16.42
C ALA A 161 6.87 9.42 -15.10
N SER A 162 5.72 9.07 -14.50
CA SER A 162 5.66 8.40 -13.19
C SER A 162 5.61 6.87 -13.30
N GLY A 163 4.92 6.33 -14.31
CA GLY A 163 4.62 4.90 -14.42
C GLY A 163 5.71 4.10 -15.13
N GLN A 164 6.26 4.61 -16.24
CA GLN A 164 7.27 3.88 -17.00
C GLN A 164 8.54 3.57 -16.16
N PRO A 165 9.11 4.52 -15.38
CA PRO A 165 10.35 4.26 -14.62
C PRO A 165 10.21 3.28 -13.46
N ILE A 166 8.98 3.02 -12.99
CA ILE A 166 8.71 2.15 -11.85
C ILE A 166 8.37 0.71 -12.25
N ARG A 167 8.09 0.43 -13.53
CA ARG A 167 7.63 -0.88 -14.01
C ARG A 167 8.52 -2.04 -13.54
N GLU A 168 9.82 -1.97 -13.80
CA GLU A 168 10.74 -3.05 -13.42
C GLU A 168 10.92 -3.17 -11.90
N LYS A 169 10.90 -2.03 -11.19
CA LYS A 169 10.94 -2.01 -9.73
C LYS A 169 9.68 -2.67 -9.15
N PHE A 170 8.53 -2.45 -9.76
CA PHE A 170 7.27 -3.04 -9.34
C PHE A 170 7.24 -4.55 -9.56
N ASN A 171 7.77 -5.05 -10.68
CA ASN A 171 7.93 -6.48 -10.92
C ASN A 171 8.75 -7.14 -9.79
N ARG A 172 9.92 -6.57 -9.50
CA ARG A 172 10.80 -7.08 -8.43
C ARG A 172 10.17 -6.96 -7.04
N TYR A 173 9.43 -5.88 -6.80
CA TYR A 173 8.63 -5.70 -5.58
C TYR A 173 7.61 -6.83 -5.41
N VAL A 174 6.88 -7.20 -6.48
CA VAL A 174 5.89 -8.28 -6.43
C VAL A 174 6.54 -9.62 -6.11
N GLU A 175 7.67 -9.94 -6.74
CA GLU A 175 8.44 -11.17 -6.46
C GLU A 175 8.82 -11.27 -4.97
N LEU A 176 9.48 -10.25 -4.43
CA LEU A 176 9.93 -10.22 -3.04
C LEU A 176 8.74 -10.22 -2.06
N SER A 177 7.66 -9.54 -2.41
CA SER A 177 6.44 -9.47 -1.58
C SER A 177 5.70 -10.81 -1.52
N ASN A 178 5.68 -11.56 -2.63
CA ASN A 178 5.16 -12.91 -2.69
C ASN A 178 6.06 -13.90 -1.96
N GLU A 179 7.38 -13.81 -2.11
CA GLU A 179 8.34 -14.63 -1.35
C GLU A 179 8.14 -14.45 0.16
N ALA A 180 8.06 -13.19 0.62
CA ALA A 180 7.76 -12.89 2.02
C ALA A 180 6.42 -13.50 2.46
N ALA A 181 5.37 -13.40 1.65
CA ALA A 181 4.06 -13.97 1.97
C ALA A 181 4.13 -15.50 2.09
N SER A 182 4.81 -16.18 1.17
CA SER A 182 5.02 -17.64 1.21
C SER A 182 5.80 -18.08 2.43
N LEU A 183 6.84 -17.34 2.84
CA LEU A 183 7.60 -17.61 4.07
C LEU A 183 6.75 -17.47 5.34
N ASN A 184 5.69 -16.65 5.29
CA ASN A 184 4.70 -16.52 6.35
C ASN A 184 3.53 -17.52 6.24
N GLY A 185 3.56 -18.42 5.26
CA GLY A 185 2.54 -19.46 5.07
C GLY A 185 1.30 -19.03 4.29
N PHE A 186 1.36 -17.93 3.55
CA PHE A 186 0.30 -17.47 2.64
C PHE A 186 0.60 -17.91 1.20
N LYS A 187 -0.45 -18.00 0.36
CA LYS A 187 -0.29 -18.36 -1.05
C LYS A 187 0.49 -17.30 -1.84
N ASP A 188 0.14 -16.03 -1.62
CA ASP A 188 0.71 -14.87 -2.29
C ASP A 188 0.50 -13.62 -1.42
N HIS A 189 1.02 -12.47 -1.87
CA HIS A 189 0.89 -11.21 -1.12
C HIS A 189 -0.55 -10.73 -0.99
N GLY A 190 -1.42 -11.06 -1.96
CA GLY A 190 -2.85 -10.73 -1.90
C GLY A 190 -3.58 -11.55 -0.85
N ASP A 191 -3.24 -12.84 -0.72
CA ASP A 191 -3.74 -13.72 0.34
C ASP A 191 -3.33 -13.21 1.72
N TYR A 192 -2.06 -12.78 1.87
CA TYR A 192 -1.60 -12.11 3.08
C TYR A 192 -2.43 -10.85 3.41
N TRP A 193 -2.72 -9.99 2.44
CA TRP A 193 -3.55 -8.79 2.68
C TRP A 193 -4.99 -9.13 3.07
N ARG A 194 -5.62 -10.06 2.36
CA ARG A 194 -7.00 -10.48 2.66
C ARG A 194 -7.12 -11.18 4.01
N SER A 195 -6.04 -11.76 4.52
CA SER A 195 -6.03 -12.43 5.84
C SER A 195 -6.44 -11.51 7.00
N ALA A 196 -6.27 -10.20 6.86
CA ALA A 196 -6.71 -9.22 7.86
C ALA A 196 -8.23 -9.23 8.11
N TYR A 197 -9.02 -9.66 7.13
CA TYR A 197 -10.47 -9.76 7.24
C TYR A 197 -10.93 -11.08 7.90
N ASP A 198 -10.05 -12.09 8.04
CA ASP A 198 -10.34 -13.39 8.67
C ASP A 198 -11.64 -14.04 8.15
N THR A 199 -11.98 -13.81 6.87
CA THR A 199 -13.25 -14.18 6.22
C THR A 199 -12.94 -15.06 5.00
N PRO A 200 -13.25 -16.38 5.03
CA PRO A 200 -12.88 -17.31 3.95
C PRO A 200 -13.46 -16.98 2.56
N ASP A 201 -14.67 -16.42 2.53
CA ASP A 201 -15.45 -16.07 1.34
C ASP A 201 -15.37 -14.56 1.01
N PHE A 202 -14.32 -13.87 1.49
CA PHE A 202 -14.17 -12.42 1.36
C PHE A 202 -14.29 -11.92 -0.10
N GLU A 203 -13.67 -12.62 -1.05
CA GLU A 203 -13.72 -12.24 -2.46
C GLU A 203 -15.14 -12.37 -3.04
N GLU A 204 -15.86 -13.44 -2.69
CA GLU A 204 -17.25 -13.65 -3.11
C GLU A 204 -18.19 -12.60 -2.51
N GLN A 205 -18.02 -12.24 -1.24
CA GLN A 205 -18.80 -11.17 -0.61
C GLN A 205 -18.57 -9.82 -1.31
N LEU A 206 -17.32 -9.48 -1.65
CA LEU A 206 -17.00 -8.26 -2.41
C LEU A 206 -17.62 -8.28 -3.81
N GLU A 207 -17.59 -9.42 -4.51
CA GLU A 207 -18.18 -9.56 -5.82
C GLU A 207 -19.71 -9.41 -5.78
N ASN A 208 -20.37 -9.99 -4.78
CA ASN A 208 -21.81 -9.86 -4.57
C ASN A 208 -22.22 -8.41 -4.23
N LEU A 209 -21.42 -7.70 -3.44
CA LEU A 209 -21.61 -6.27 -3.19
C LEU A 209 -21.46 -5.44 -4.47
N TRP A 210 -20.45 -5.74 -5.29
CA TRP A 210 -20.29 -5.11 -6.60
C TRP A 210 -21.52 -5.33 -7.51
N TYR A 211 -22.02 -6.56 -7.62
CA TYR A 211 -23.22 -6.84 -8.42
C TYR A 211 -24.46 -6.10 -7.91
N SER A 212 -24.58 -5.91 -6.59
CA SER A 212 -25.67 -5.14 -5.98
C SER A 212 -25.59 -3.65 -6.32
N LEU A 213 -24.37 -3.09 -6.40
CA LEU A 213 -24.12 -1.69 -6.78
C LEU A 213 -24.18 -1.44 -8.29
N ARG A 214 -23.91 -2.49 -9.09
CA ARG A 214 -23.76 -2.40 -10.55
C ARG A 214 -24.94 -1.71 -11.26
N PRO A 215 -26.23 -1.99 -10.95
CA PRO A 215 -27.33 -1.30 -11.61
C PRO A 215 -27.29 0.22 -11.42
N LEU A 216 -26.99 0.69 -10.20
CA LEU A 216 -26.87 2.11 -9.90
C LEU A 216 -25.65 2.71 -10.61
N TYR A 217 -24.50 2.03 -10.56
CA TYR A 217 -23.29 2.47 -11.25
C TYR A 217 -23.50 2.58 -12.77
N HIS A 218 -24.19 1.64 -13.41
CA HIS A 218 -24.50 1.71 -14.84
C HIS A 218 -25.38 2.91 -15.20
N GLN A 219 -26.40 3.23 -14.39
CA GLN A 219 -27.23 4.41 -14.61
C GLN A 219 -26.42 5.71 -14.46
N LEU A 220 -25.58 5.79 -13.43
CA LEU A 220 -24.69 6.93 -13.21
C LEU A 220 -23.67 7.07 -14.36
N HIS A 221 -23.01 5.99 -14.73
CA HIS A 221 -22.05 5.94 -15.84
C HIS A 221 -22.71 6.40 -17.15
N ALA A 222 -23.89 5.87 -17.50
CA ALA A 222 -24.61 6.27 -18.70
C ALA A 222 -25.03 7.76 -18.67
N TYR A 223 -25.49 8.26 -17.53
CA TYR A 223 -25.84 9.66 -17.36
C TYR A 223 -24.63 10.58 -17.54
N VAL A 224 -23.51 10.26 -16.88
CA VAL A 224 -22.25 11.02 -16.97
C VAL A 224 -21.70 10.97 -18.39
N ARG A 225 -21.65 9.78 -19.03
CA ARG A 225 -21.22 9.62 -20.42
C ARG A 225 -22.03 10.51 -21.35
N ARG A 226 -23.36 10.51 -21.25
CA ARG A 226 -24.23 11.39 -22.04
C ARG A 226 -23.90 12.87 -21.82
N LYS A 227 -23.61 13.29 -20.59
CA LYS A 227 -23.21 14.68 -20.29
C LYS A 227 -21.85 15.04 -20.84
N LEU A 228 -20.90 14.12 -20.83
CA LEU A 228 -19.58 14.32 -21.44
C LEU A 228 -19.67 14.39 -22.97
N VAL A 229 -20.50 13.55 -23.62
CA VAL A 229 -20.76 13.63 -25.07
C VAL A 229 -21.35 15.00 -25.44
N GLN A 230 -22.25 15.56 -24.61
CA GLN A 230 -22.81 16.89 -24.83
C GLN A 230 -21.75 18.01 -24.76
N GLU A 231 -20.73 17.84 -23.93
CA GLU A 231 -19.66 18.83 -23.73
C GLU A 231 -18.54 18.70 -24.77
N TYR A 232 -18.06 17.48 -25.01
CA TYR A 232 -16.86 17.21 -25.79
C TYR A 232 -17.11 16.69 -27.21
N GLY A 233 -18.35 16.34 -27.54
CA GLY A 233 -18.72 15.83 -28.87
C GLY A 233 -18.58 14.31 -29.03
N GLU A 234 -19.33 13.76 -29.99
CA GLU A 234 -19.31 12.35 -30.36
C GLU A 234 -18.03 11.94 -31.10
N ASP A 235 -17.27 12.90 -31.64
CA ASP A 235 -15.97 12.65 -32.26
C ASP A 235 -14.89 12.26 -31.22
N LYS A 236 -15.10 12.63 -29.94
CA LYS A 236 -14.18 12.35 -28.83
C LYS A 236 -14.65 11.20 -27.93
N ILE A 237 -15.97 10.99 -27.82
CA ILE A 237 -16.56 10.03 -26.88
C ILE A 237 -17.64 9.22 -27.59
N ASP A 238 -17.46 7.91 -27.62
CA ASP A 238 -18.47 6.96 -28.10
C ASP A 238 -19.69 6.95 -27.16
N PRO A 239 -20.91 7.27 -27.63
CA PRO A 239 -22.14 7.25 -26.82
C PRO A 239 -22.51 5.89 -26.24
N GLU A 240 -21.99 4.80 -26.80
CA GLU A 240 -22.24 3.42 -26.36
C GLU A 240 -21.01 2.80 -25.68
N GLY A 241 -19.81 3.35 -25.90
CA GLY A 241 -18.53 2.87 -25.38
C GLY A 241 -18.14 3.34 -23.96
N PRO A 242 -16.94 3.00 -23.48
CA PRO A 242 -16.44 3.45 -22.18
C PRO A 242 -16.11 4.95 -22.18
N ILE A 243 -16.12 5.56 -20.99
CA ILE A 243 -15.68 6.96 -20.81
C ILE A 243 -14.14 7.02 -20.88
N PRO A 244 -13.54 7.95 -21.65
CA PRO A 244 -12.10 8.19 -21.61
C PRO A 244 -11.61 8.57 -20.20
N ALA A 245 -10.60 7.86 -19.69
CA ALA A 245 -10.17 7.95 -18.29
C ALA A 245 -9.59 9.31 -17.86
N HIS A 246 -9.22 10.17 -18.80
CA HIS A 246 -8.70 11.52 -18.53
C HIS A 246 -9.81 12.57 -18.31
N LEU A 247 -11.08 12.18 -18.44
CA LEU A 247 -12.23 13.07 -18.27
C LEU A 247 -12.95 12.90 -16.92
N LEU A 248 -12.35 12.14 -15.99
CA LEU A 248 -12.90 11.83 -14.67
C LEU A 248 -12.00 12.37 -13.54
#